data_AF-A0A2A4RPK6-F1
#
_entry.id   AF-A0A2A4RPK6-F1
#
_cell.length_a   1.000
_cell.length_b   1.000
_cell.length_c   1.000
_cell.angle_alpha   90.00
_cell.angle_beta   90.00
_cell.angle_gamma   90.00
#
_symmetry.space_group_name_H-M   'P 1'
#
loop_
_entity.id
_entity.type
_entity.pdbx_description
1 polymer ?
#
loop_
_entity_poly.entity_id
_entity_poly.type
_entity_poly.pdbx_seq_one_letter_code
_entity_poly.pdbx_strand_id
1 'polypeptide(L)'
;MSPDDNTSRGDRARQAKAWSIALDPVYGMIGLGLIGYAIDYFANTGMLWTIILAITGLVVGFYRFVREAMDLNKEQTQSSPRTDGDPET
;
A
#
# COMPACT_ATOMS: atom_id res chain seq x y z
N MET A 1 26.35 20.10 12.57
CA MET A 1 25.56 18.88 12.31
C MET A 1 24.43 18.93 13.32
N SER A 2 23.28 19.50 12.94
CA SER A 2 22.20 19.78 13.90
C SER A 2 21.30 18.55 14.06
N PRO A 3 20.84 18.22 15.28
CA PRO A 3 19.93 17.11 15.57
C PRO A 3 18.50 17.26 14.96
N ASP A 4 18.31 18.21 14.05
CA ASP A 4 17.04 18.51 13.37
C ASP A 4 17.01 17.88 11.95
N ASP A 5 18.19 17.58 11.40
CA ASP A 5 18.37 17.07 10.03
C ASP A 5 18.01 15.58 9.90
N ASN A 6 18.28 14.80 10.94
CA ASN A 6 18.03 13.35 11.01
C ASN A 6 16.53 13.03 11.18
N THR A 7 15.81 13.80 12.00
CA THR A 7 14.36 13.65 12.24
C THR A 7 13.57 13.96 10.96
N SER A 8 13.90 15.07 10.31
CA SER A 8 13.28 15.52 9.06
C SER A 8 13.45 14.57 7.87
N ARG A 9 14.54 13.77 7.85
CA ARG A 9 14.76 12.72 6.84
C ARG A 9 13.97 11.45 7.15
N GLY A 10 13.90 11.05 8.42
CA GLY A 10 13.13 9.90 8.88
C GLY A 10 11.63 10.04 8.60
N ASP A 11 11.07 11.23 8.87
CA ASP A 11 9.64 11.50 8.64
C ASP A 11 9.28 11.49 7.16
N ARG A 12 10.15 12.04 6.30
CA ARG A 12 9.96 12.00 4.85
C ARG A 12 10.02 10.59 4.28
N ALA A 13 10.92 9.74 4.79
CA ALA A 13 11.01 8.34 4.37
C ALA A 13 9.75 7.54 4.76
N ARG A 14 9.22 7.76 5.97
CA ARG A 14 7.96 7.13 6.41
C ARG A 14 6.76 7.61 5.61
N GLN A 15 6.67 8.92 5.33
CA GLN A 15 5.62 9.46 4.48
C GLN A 15 5.70 8.90 3.06
N ALA A 16 6.88 8.88 2.44
CA ALA A 16 7.05 8.32 1.09
C ALA A 16 6.64 6.84 1.03
N LYS A 17 6.99 6.04 2.05
CA LYS A 17 6.57 4.63 2.14
C LYS A 17 5.04 4.48 2.26
N ALA A 18 4.38 5.37 3.01
CA ALA A 18 2.92 5.35 3.12
C ALA A 18 2.24 5.69 1.78
N TRP A 19 2.76 6.69 1.05
CA TRP A 19 2.26 7.06 -0.27
C TRP A 19 2.46 5.94 -1.30
N SER A 20 3.61 5.26 -1.29
CA SER A 20 3.86 4.16 -2.24
C SER A 20 2.90 2.99 -2.01
N ILE A 21 2.66 2.64 -0.74
CA ILE A 21 1.73 1.55 -0.40
C ILE A 21 0.31 1.91 -0.86
N ALA A 22 -0.14 3.15 -0.62
CA ALA A 22 -1.46 3.61 -1.03
C ALA A 22 -1.70 3.62 -2.55
N LEU A 23 -0.65 3.71 -3.38
CA LEU A 23 -0.77 3.75 -4.84
C LEU A 23 -0.82 2.36 -5.49
N ASP A 24 -0.40 1.30 -4.80
CA ASP A 24 -0.41 -0.07 -5.34
C ASP A 24 -1.78 -0.52 -5.87
N PRO A 25 -2.92 -0.29 -5.19
CA PRO A 25 -4.25 -0.60 -5.72
C PRO A 25 -4.59 0.18 -6.99
N VAL A 26 -4.16 1.43 -7.06
CA VAL A 26 -4.43 2.32 -8.20
C VAL A 26 -3.66 1.85 -9.43
N TYR A 27 -2.38 1.48 -9.27
CA TYR A 27 -1.59 0.91 -10.36
C TYR A 27 -2.15 -0.43 -10.83
N GLY A 28 -2.60 -1.30 -9.92
CA GLY A 28 -3.25 -2.56 -10.28
C GLY A 28 -4.52 -2.34 -11.10
N MET A 29 -5.39 -1.42 -10.64
CA MET A 29 -6.62 -1.06 -11.33
C MET A 29 -6.37 -0.48 -12.73
N ILE A 30 -5.45 0.48 -12.85
CA ILE A 30 -5.13 1.12 -14.14
C ILE A 30 -4.44 0.12 -15.08
N GLY A 31 -3.48 -0.65 -14.58
CA GLY A 31 -2.74 -1.63 -15.38
C GLY A 31 -3.64 -2.70 -15.98
N LEU A 32 -4.48 -3.35 -15.15
CA LEU A 32 -5.44 -4.33 -15.64
C LEU A 32 -6.59 -3.71 -16.42
N GLY A 33 -7.03 -2.50 -16.05
CA GLY A 33 -8.04 -1.76 -16.80
C GLY A 33 -7.60 -1.44 -18.23
N LEU A 34 -6.34 -1.03 -18.43
CA LEU A 34 -5.77 -0.81 -19.77
C LEU A 34 -5.67 -2.10 -20.59
N ILE A 35 -5.35 -3.22 -19.94
CA ILE A 35 -5.35 -4.54 -20.59
C ILE A 35 -6.78 -4.91 -21.00
N GLY A 36 -7.76 -4.70 -20.13
CA GLY A 36 -9.17 -4.94 -20.46
C GLY A 36 -9.69 -4.03 -21.58
N TYR A 37 -9.24 -2.78 -21.61
CA TYR A 37 -9.55 -1.85 -22.71
C TYR A 37 -8.97 -2.33 -24.04
N ALA A 38 -7.73 -2.82 -24.04
CA ALA A 38 -7.13 -3.41 -25.24
C ALA A 38 -7.94 -4.62 -25.71
N ILE A 39 -8.33 -5.53 -24.81
CA ILE A 39 -9.16 -6.69 -25.14
C ILE A 39 -10.51 -6.25 -25.73
N ASP A 40 -11.18 -5.31 -25.08
CA ASP A 40 -12.46 -4.78 -25.54
C ASP A 40 -12.34 -4.13 -26.93
N TYR A 41 -11.24 -3.42 -27.20
CA TYR A 41 -10.95 -2.82 -28.49
C TYR A 41 -10.79 -3.86 -29.61
N PHE A 42 -10.08 -4.97 -29.35
CA PHE A 42 -9.86 -6.02 -30.34
C PHE A 42 -11.05 -6.98 -30.51
N ALA A 43 -11.80 -7.25 -29.43
CA ALA A 43 -12.92 -8.19 -29.42
C ALA A 43 -14.29 -7.54 -29.67
N ASN A 44 -14.35 -6.20 -29.70
CA ASN A 44 -15.57 -5.41 -29.90
C ASN A 44 -16.68 -5.73 -28.86
N THR A 45 -16.26 -6.06 -27.64
CA THR A 45 -17.12 -6.47 -26.53
C THR A 45 -17.64 -5.29 -25.69
N GLY A 46 -17.33 -4.05 -26.07
CA GLY A 46 -17.76 -2.85 -25.38
C GLY A 46 -16.79 -2.42 -24.27
N MET A 47 -17.21 -2.47 -23.00
CA MET A 47 -16.38 -2.13 -21.82
C MET A 47 -16.34 -3.26 -20.77
N LEU A 48 -16.81 -4.45 -21.14
CA LEU A 48 -17.04 -5.53 -20.20
C LEU A 48 -15.71 -6.03 -19.59
N TRP A 49 -14.68 -6.25 -20.43
CA TRP A 49 -13.38 -6.71 -19.94
C TRP A 49 -12.62 -5.63 -19.19
N THR A 50 -12.74 -4.37 -19.63
CA THR A 50 -12.18 -3.21 -18.94
C THR A 50 -12.66 -3.15 -17.49
N ILE A 51 -13.97 -3.26 -17.27
CA ILE A 51 -14.57 -3.19 -15.93
C ILE A 51 -14.16 -4.39 -15.08
N ILE A 52 -14.25 -5.61 -15.61
CA ILE A 52 -13.89 -6.84 -14.88
C ILE A 52 -12.43 -6.79 -14.44
N LEU A 53 -11.52 -6.43 -15.36
CA LEU A 53 -10.09 -6.41 -15.07
C LEU A 53 -9.70 -5.24 -14.18
N ALA A 54 -10.32 -4.06 -14.34
CA ALA A 54 -10.10 -2.94 -13.43
C ALA A 54 -10.53 -3.27 -11.99
N ILE A 55 -11.72 -3.85 -11.79
CA ILE A 55 -12.20 -4.29 -10.47
C ILE A 55 -11.27 -5.36 -9.90
N THR A 56 -10.87 -6.33 -10.72
CA THR A 56 -9.92 -7.38 -10.32
C THR A 56 -8.59 -6.77 -9.87
N GLY A 57 -8.05 -5.81 -10.62
CA GLY A 57 -6.81 -5.12 -10.29
C GLY A 57 -6.90 -4.33 -9.01
N LEU A 58 -8.03 -3.65 -8.79
CA LEU A 58 -8.32 -2.94 -7.55
C LEU A 58 -8.36 -3.90 -6.36
N VAL A 59 -9.10 -5.00 -6.45
CA VAL A 59 -9.25 -5.98 -5.35
C VAL A 59 -7.90 -6.62 -5.01
N VAL A 60 -7.14 -7.05 -6.01
CA VAL A 60 -5.81 -7.67 -5.79
C VAL A 60 -4.83 -6.68 -5.19
N GLY A 61 -4.78 -5.44 -5.71
CA GLY A 61 -3.89 -4.41 -5.16
C GLY A 61 -4.32 -3.95 -3.77
N PHE A 62 -5.63 -3.87 -3.50
CA PHE A 62 -6.14 -3.55 -2.16
C PHE A 62 -5.83 -4.65 -1.13
N TYR A 63 -5.92 -5.93 -1.52
CA TYR A 63 -5.51 -7.03 -0.65
C TYR A 63 -4.02 -6.93 -0.26
N ARG A 64 -3.15 -6.57 -1.20
CA ARG A 64 -1.71 -6.32 -0.93
C ARG A 64 -1.51 -5.15 0.01
N PHE A 65 -2.16 -4.01 -0.29
CA PHE A 65 -2.15 -2.82 0.57
C PHE A 65 -2.50 -3.14 2.03
N VAL A 66 -3.59 -3.88 2.26
CA VAL A 66 -4.01 -4.29 3.61
C VAL A 66 -2.96 -5.17 4.26
N ARG A 67 -2.36 -6.10 3.52
CA ARG A 67 -1.29 -6.97 4.03
C ARG A 67 -0.07 -6.18 4.47
N GLU A 68 0.41 -5.25 3.62
CA GLU A 68 1.55 -4.40 3.94
C GLU A 68 1.25 -3.45 5.12
N ALA A 69 0.04 -2.92 5.22
CA ALA A 69 -0.37 -2.08 6.35
C ALA A 69 -0.39 -2.88 7.67
N MET A 70 -0.85 -4.13 7.66
CA MET A 70 -0.82 -4.99 8.84
C MET A 70 0.60 -5.36 9.27
N ASP A 71 1.50 -5.60 8.30
CA ASP A 71 2.90 -5.92 8.60
C ASP A 71 3.62 -4.73 9.23
N LEU A 72 3.36 -3.50 8.77
CA LEU A 72 3.87 -2.28 9.41
C LEU A 72 3.38 -2.10 10.85
N ASN A 73 2.10 -2.40 11.12
CA ASN A 73 1.55 -2.32 12.48
C ASN A 73 2.18 -3.35 13.43
N LYS A 74 2.53 -4.54 12.93
CA LYS A 74 3.22 -5.57 13.73
C LYS A 74 4.63 -5.15 14.12
N GLU A 75 5.39 -4.56 13.20
CA GLU A 75 6.74 -4.04 13.46
C GLU A 75 6.73 -2.96 14.57
N GLN A 76 5.72 -2.09 14.57
CA GLN A 76 5.57 -1.07 15.62
C GLN A 76 5.19 -1.67 16.98
N THR A 77 4.34 -2.70 17.02
CA THR A 77 3.88 -3.32 18.26
C THR A 77 4.98 -4.12 18.97
N GLN A 78 5.89 -4.77 18.23
CA GLN A 78 7.03 -5.48 18.82
C GLN A 78 8.13 -4.53 19.33
N SER A 79 8.16 -3.29 18.85
CA SER A 79 9.16 -2.29 19.24
C SER A 79 8.79 -1.53 20.52
N SER A 80 7.63 -1.80 21.14
CA SER A 80 7.36 -1.37 22.50
C SER A 80 8.13 -2.30 23.45
N PRO A 81 9.27 -1.86 24.04
CA PRO A 81 9.86 -2.60 25.14
C PRO A 81 8.77 -2.76 26.18
N ARG A 82 8.43 -4.03 26.44
CA ARG A 82 7.63 -4.46 27.56
C ARG A 82 8.29 -3.91 28.82
N THR A 83 7.81 -2.78 29.33
CA THR A 83 8.09 -2.32 30.70
C THR A 83 7.33 -3.24 31.65
N ASP A 84 7.67 -4.52 31.63
CA ASP A 84 7.28 -5.48 32.65
C ASP A 84 8.32 -5.36 33.76
N GLY A 85 7.84 -4.96 34.93
CA GLY A 85 8.56 -5.12 36.18
C GLY A 85 9.29 -3.87 36.65
N ASP A 86 8.57 -3.02 37.38
CA ASP A 86 9.11 -2.56 38.66
C ASP A 86 7.97 -2.37 39.67
N PRO A 87 7.57 -3.43 40.40
CA PRO A 87 6.85 -3.28 41.65
C PRO A 87 7.85 -2.99 42.77
N GLU A 88 8.48 -1.81 42.76
CA GLU A 88 9.38 -1.38 43.83
C GLU A 88 9.05 0.07 44.19
N THR A 89 8.02 0.25 45.03
CA THR A 89 7.94 1.15 46.21
C THR A 89 6.59 1.02 46.89
#